data_AF-A0A0D2UC77-F1
#
_entry.id   AF-A0A0D2UC77-F1
#
_cell.length_a   1.000
_cell.length_b   1.000
_cell.length_c   1.000
_cell.angle_alpha   90.00
_cell.angle_beta   90.00
_cell.angle_gamma   90.00
#
_symmetry.space_group_name_H-M   'P 1'
#
loop_
_entity.id
_entity.type
_entity.pdbx_description
1 polymer ?
#
loop_
_entity_poly.entity_id
_entity_poly.type
_entity_poly.pdbx_seq_one_letter_code
_entity_poly.pdbx_strand_id
1 'polypeptide(L)'
;MNLIVYHHRYRLAFGVFLLLELVVVMSQKRPQEDGKARPSEGNSPDQDKRRRVPTLRNVVQEVMKLQSVQHLLEPVLEPLIRRVVKEEVELALRKHLNNMKRNGGKEVNSSESRSLQLQFLNNLSLPVFTGARIEAEDCSTIKVAIVDALTGQIVTSGPESSAKVEVVVLEGDFDGDEEDNWAVEEFNNNIVKEREGKKPLLTGDAFLTLTEGIGLVGEISFTDNSSWTRCRRFRLGARVVDGSGGTRVREAKTESFIVRDHRGELYKKHHPPSLSDEVWRLEKIGKDGAFHKRLSRENINTVKDFLTMLCINPPRLRHVRFFCFISLFVKLGV
;
A
#
# COMPACT_ATOMS: atom_id res chain seq x y z
N MET A 1 1.52 39.41 -9.94
CA MET A 1 0.09 39.18 -9.66
C MET A 1 -0.42 37.76 -10.03
N ASN A 2 0.45 36.77 -10.29
CA ASN A 2 0.03 35.42 -10.71
C ASN A 2 0.45 34.28 -9.76
N LEU A 3 0.70 34.57 -8.47
CA LEU A 3 1.02 33.52 -7.47
C LEU A 3 -0.09 33.30 -6.42
N ILE A 4 -1.08 34.20 -6.37
CA ILE A 4 -2.20 34.10 -5.40
C ILE A 4 -3.40 33.34 -5.99
N VAL A 5 -3.51 33.23 -7.33
CA VAL A 5 -4.62 32.51 -8.00
C VAL A 5 -4.38 30.99 -8.04
N TYR A 6 -3.12 30.54 -8.08
CA TYR A 6 -2.78 29.10 -8.12
C TYR A 6 -3.13 28.39 -6.81
N HIS A 7 -2.89 29.04 -5.67
CA HIS A 7 -3.16 28.46 -4.35
C HIS A 7 -4.66 28.36 -4.00
N HIS A 8 -5.52 29.05 -4.77
CA HIS A 8 -6.97 29.07 -4.56
C HIS A 8 -7.70 27.95 -5.33
N ARG A 9 -7.13 27.44 -6.43
CA ARG A 9 -7.70 26.33 -7.23
C ARG A 9 -7.57 24.97 -6.52
N TYR A 10 -6.41 24.69 -5.91
CA TYR A 10 -6.21 23.45 -5.16
C TYR A 10 -6.99 23.40 -3.84
N ARG A 11 -7.22 24.55 -3.20
CA ARG A 11 -8.09 24.64 -2.01
C ARG A 11 -9.56 24.33 -2.34
N LEU A 12 -10.03 24.71 -3.52
CA LEU A 12 -11.39 24.39 -3.96
C LEU A 12 -11.53 22.90 -4.30
N ALA A 13 -10.58 22.33 -5.05
CA ALA A 13 -10.62 20.90 -5.42
C ALA A 13 -10.49 19.98 -4.19
N PHE A 14 -9.58 20.30 -3.25
CA PHE A 14 -9.42 19.57 -2.00
C PHE A 14 -10.63 19.76 -1.07
N GLY A 15 -11.24 20.95 -1.05
CA GLY A 15 -12.46 21.23 -0.30
C GLY A 15 -13.67 20.45 -0.82
N VAL A 16 -13.80 20.32 -2.15
CA VAL A 16 -14.87 19.53 -2.79
C VAL A 16 -14.67 18.03 -2.57
N PHE A 17 -13.41 17.55 -2.61
CA PHE A 17 -13.08 16.16 -2.31
C PHE A 17 -13.39 15.77 -0.86
N LEU A 18 -13.03 16.63 0.11
CA LEU A 18 -13.38 16.44 1.53
C LEU A 18 -14.90 16.50 1.77
N LEU A 19 -15.62 17.33 1.02
CA LEU A 19 -17.08 17.41 1.11
C LEU A 19 -17.75 16.14 0.58
N LEU A 20 -17.24 15.58 -0.53
CA LEU A 20 -17.72 14.32 -1.11
C LEU A 20 -17.50 13.14 -0.16
N GLU A 21 -16.32 13.03 0.45
CA GLU A 21 -16.03 12.03 1.50
C GLU A 21 -17.00 12.14 2.69
N LEU A 22 -17.26 13.37 3.17
CA LEU A 22 -18.23 13.60 4.25
C LEU A 22 -19.66 13.23 3.86
N VAL A 23 -20.10 13.53 2.64
CA VAL A 23 -21.45 13.20 2.14
C VAL A 23 -21.62 11.69 1.94
N VAL A 24 -20.58 11.00 1.45
CA VAL A 24 -20.60 9.53 1.26
C VAL A 24 -20.65 8.81 2.61
N VAL A 25 -19.87 9.25 3.60
CA VAL A 25 -19.86 8.68 4.95
C VAL A 25 -21.20 8.89 5.68
N MET A 26 -21.90 10.00 5.41
CA MET A 26 -23.19 10.29 6.04
C MET A 26 -24.39 9.58 5.40
N SER A 27 -24.24 9.00 4.20
CA SER A 27 -25.34 8.33 3.47
C SER A 27 -25.51 6.84 3.83
N GLN A 28 -24.58 6.25 4.58
CA GLN A 28 -24.65 4.84 5.00
C GLN A 28 -25.12 4.66 6.46
N LYS A 29 -26.39 4.94 6.75
CA LYS A 29 -27.04 4.40 7.96
C LYS A 29 -28.56 4.32 7.82
N ARG A 30 -29.09 3.13 7.48
CA ARG A 30 -30.52 2.80 7.57
C ARG A 30 -30.77 1.96 8.84
N PRO A 31 -31.81 2.23 9.67
CA PRO A 31 -32.27 1.30 10.69
C PRO A 31 -33.39 0.40 10.17
N GLN A 32 -33.38 -0.85 10.65
CA GLN A 32 -34.41 -1.88 10.47
C GLN A 32 -35.48 -1.71 11.56
N GLU A 33 -36.75 -1.59 11.18
CA GLU A 33 -37.92 -1.57 12.09
C GLU A 33 -38.67 -2.91 12.01
N ASP A 34 -39.10 -3.42 13.17
CA ASP A 34 -40.33 -4.22 13.35
C ASP A 34 -40.82 -4.03 14.79
N GLY A 35 -42.10 -3.73 14.98
CA GLY A 35 -42.68 -3.25 16.25
C GLY A 35 -43.75 -4.15 16.89
N LYS A 36 -44.17 -3.80 18.13
CA LYS A 36 -45.56 -3.91 18.64
C LYS A 36 -45.75 -3.31 20.06
N ALA A 37 -46.93 -2.70 20.26
CA ALA A 37 -47.45 -1.94 21.43
C ALA A 37 -47.92 -2.86 22.62
N ARG A 38 -48.17 -2.44 23.88
CA ARG A 38 -49.09 -1.42 24.49
C ARG A 38 -48.81 -1.25 26.05
N PRO A 39 -49.46 -0.31 26.79
CA PRO A 39 -49.00 0.25 28.09
C PRO A 39 -49.83 -0.11 29.36
N SER A 40 -49.32 0.19 30.56
CA SER A 40 -50.10 0.38 31.81
C SER A 40 -49.35 1.23 32.87
N GLU A 41 -50.12 1.99 33.65
CA GLU A 41 -49.78 3.10 34.57
C GLU A 41 -49.25 2.71 35.97
N GLY A 42 -48.62 3.66 36.70
CA GLY A 42 -48.50 3.63 38.18
C GLY A 42 -47.37 4.44 38.84
N ASN A 43 -47.69 5.68 39.28
CA ASN A 43 -47.18 6.54 40.39
C ASN A 43 -45.70 6.70 40.85
N SER A 44 -45.40 7.97 41.20
CA SER A 44 -44.17 8.73 41.62
C SER A 44 -43.72 8.53 43.10
N PRO A 45 -42.71 9.26 43.69
CA PRO A 45 -41.40 9.81 43.23
C PRO A 45 -40.19 9.34 44.12
N ASP A 46 -38.93 9.51 43.66
CA ASP A 46 -37.88 10.38 44.27
C ASP A 46 -36.46 10.14 43.68
N GLN A 47 -35.70 11.23 43.60
CA GLN A 47 -34.30 11.53 43.22
C GLN A 47 -33.29 10.41 42.86
N ASP A 48 -32.58 10.55 41.72
CA ASP A 48 -31.20 11.14 41.62
C ASP A 48 -30.54 10.90 40.22
N LYS A 49 -29.80 11.91 39.74
CA LYS A 49 -28.84 11.97 38.59
C LYS A 49 -28.95 10.98 37.41
N ARG A 50 -29.59 11.36 36.29
CA ARG A 50 -29.27 10.83 34.95
C ARG A 50 -29.29 11.90 33.85
N ARG A 51 -28.23 11.90 33.02
CA ARG A 51 -28.06 12.75 31.82
C ARG A 51 -29.27 12.57 30.90
N ARG A 52 -29.92 13.67 30.50
CA ARG A 52 -31.08 13.66 29.59
C ARG A 52 -30.67 13.08 28.23
N VAL A 53 -31.21 11.91 27.89
CA VAL A 53 -31.17 11.36 26.53
C VAL A 53 -32.01 12.28 25.63
N PRO A 54 -31.50 12.77 24.49
CA PRO A 54 -32.30 13.61 23.60
C PRO A 54 -33.45 12.77 23.03
N THR A 55 -34.67 13.26 23.21
CA THR A 55 -35.90 12.62 22.73
C THR A 55 -35.82 12.44 21.21
N LEU A 56 -36.30 11.31 20.67
CA LEU A 56 -36.28 10.99 19.22
C LEU A 56 -36.79 12.14 18.34
N ARG A 57 -37.74 12.94 18.84
CA ARG A 57 -38.25 14.16 18.18
C ARG A 57 -37.16 15.20 17.87
N ASN A 58 -36.18 15.37 18.76
CA ASN A 58 -35.07 16.32 18.57
C ASN A 58 -34.04 15.77 17.57
N VAL A 59 -33.83 14.45 17.54
CA VAL A 59 -32.97 13.80 16.54
C VAL A 59 -33.60 13.86 15.15
N VAL A 60 -34.91 13.60 15.05
CA VAL A 60 -35.65 13.71 13.79
C VAL A 60 -35.69 15.16 13.29
N GLN A 61 -35.87 16.14 14.18
CA GLN A 61 -35.77 17.56 13.79
C GLN A 61 -34.38 17.96 13.30
N GLU A 62 -33.31 17.44 13.90
CA GLU A 62 -31.94 17.70 13.43
C GLU A 62 -31.65 17.00 12.08
N VAL A 63 -32.15 15.78 11.88
CA VAL A 63 -32.04 15.06 10.60
C VAL A 63 -32.82 15.77 9.49
N MET A 64 -34.01 16.29 9.78
CA MET A 64 -34.81 17.07 8.83
C MET A 64 -34.15 18.41 8.48
N LYS A 65 -33.48 19.06 9.44
CA LYS A 65 -32.66 20.26 9.17
C LYS A 65 -31.46 19.92 8.29
N LEU A 66 -30.76 18.81 8.54
CA LEU A 66 -29.63 18.33 7.74
C LEU A 66 -30.02 17.94 6.31
N GLN A 67 -31.16 17.27 6.11
CA GLN A 67 -31.73 16.99 4.78
C GLN A 67 -32.13 18.26 4.03
N SER A 68 -32.59 19.29 4.76
CA SER A 68 -32.89 20.59 4.15
C SER A 68 -31.63 21.30 3.60
N VAL A 69 -30.45 21.02 4.15
CA VAL A 69 -29.17 21.58 3.65
C VAL A 69 -28.61 20.76 2.47
N GLN A 70 -28.92 19.46 2.39
CA GLN A 70 -28.53 18.59 1.26
C GLN A 70 -29.08 19.12 -0.07
N HIS A 71 -30.38 19.47 -0.11
CA HIS A 71 -31.01 20.03 -1.30
C HIS A 71 -30.51 21.43 -1.69
N LEU A 72 -29.85 22.16 -0.78
CA LEU A 72 -29.26 23.47 -1.06
C LEU A 72 -27.82 23.36 -1.58
N LEU A 73 -27.10 22.29 -1.24
CA LEU A 73 -25.71 22.07 -1.62
C LEU A 73 -25.57 21.34 -2.97
N GLU A 74 -26.50 20.43 -3.30
CA GLU A 74 -26.54 19.74 -4.60
C GLU A 74 -26.48 20.69 -5.81
N PRO A 75 -27.35 21.73 -5.94
CA PRO A 75 -27.34 22.61 -7.11
C PRO A 75 -26.11 23.53 -7.18
N VAL A 76 -25.33 23.66 -6.11
CA VAL A 76 -24.07 24.44 -6.08
C VAL A 76 -22.88 23.56 -6.42
N LEU A 77 -22.88 22.30 -5.97
CA LEU A 77 -21.79 21.35 -6.20
C LEU A 77 -21.86 20.73 -7.60
N GLU A 78 -23.06 20.44 -8.13
CA GLU A 78 -23.21 19.82 -9.45
C GLU A 78 -22.55 20.64 -10.58
N PRO A 79 -22.75 21.97 -10.69
CA PRO A 79 -22.10 22.77 -11.74
C PRO A 79 -20.58 22.84 -11.56
N LEU A 80 -20.09 22.83 -10.32
CA LEU A 80 -18.66 22.87 -10.02
C LEU A 80 -17.99 21.54 -10.39
N ILE A 81 -18.60 20.42 -10.02
CA ILE A 81 -18.12 19.08 -10.39
C ILE A 81 -18.15 18.92 -11.90
N ARG A 82 -19.26 19.28 -12.55
CA ARG A 82 -19.39 19.20 -14.01
C ARG A 82 -18.35 20.06 -14.72
N ARG A 83 -18.00 21.22 -14.17
CA ARG A 83 -16.94 22.09 -14.70
C ARG A 83 -15.56 21.49 -14.53
N VAL A 84 -15.24 20.96 -13.35
CA VAL A 84 -13.94 20.30 -13.09
C VAL A 84 -13.80 19.08 -13.98
N VAL A 85 -14.80 18.20 -14.03
CA VAL A 85 -14.80 17.01 -14.90
C VAL A 85 -14.67 17.42 -16.37
N LYS A 86 -15.38 18.45 -16.82
CA LYS A 86 -15.26 18.94 -18.20
C LYS A 86 -13.87 19.53 -18.48
N GLU A 87 -13.29 20.29 -17.55
CA GLU A 87 -11.94 20.85 -17.70
C GLU A 87 -10.88 19.73 -17.73
N GLU A 88 -10.99 18.71 -16.88
CA GLU A 88 -10.12 17.52 -16.88
C GLU A 88 -10.27 16.68 -18.16
N VAL A 89 -11.51 16.45 -18.63
CA VAL A 89 -11.79 15.73 -19.88
C VAL A 89 -11.29 16.50 -21.10
N GLU A 90 -11.50 17.83 -21.15
CA GLU A 90 -10.96 18.67 -22.22
C GLU A 90 -9.43 18.71 -22.19
N LEU A 91 -8.81 18.69 -21.01
CA LEU A 91 -7.36 18.62 -20.87
C LEU A 91 -6.82 17.27 -21.35
N ALA A 92 -7.47 16.17 -20.98
CA ALA A 92 -7.16 14.83 -21.48
C ALA A 92 -7.31 14.73 -23.01
N LEU A 93 -8.39 15.28 -23.57
CA LEU A 93 -8.63 15.32 -25.02
C LEU A 93 -7.62 16.22 -25.74
N ARG A 94 -7.29 17.40 -25.20
CA ARG A 94 -6.24 18.27 -25.75
C ARG A 94 -4.88 17.61 -25.70
N LYS A 95 -4.56 16.88 -24.63
CA LYS A 95 -3.32 16.09 -24.50
C LYS A 95 -3.26 15.00 -25.59
N HIS A 96 -4.35 14.26 -25.77
CA HIS A 96 -4.47 13.25 -26.83
C HIS A 96 -4.32 13.85 -28.24
N LEU A 97 -4.97 14.99 -28.51
CA LEU A 97 -4.90 15.70 -29.79
C LEU A 97 -3.53 16.33 -30.05
N ASN A 98 -2.86 16.87 -29.02
CA ASN A 98 -1.52 17.45 -29.16
C ASN A 98 -0.46 16.37 -29.41
N ASN A 99 -0.62 15.19 -28.83
CA ASN A 99 0.22 14.03 -29.12
C ASN A 99 0.03 13.54 -30.57
N MET A 100 -1.21 13.54 -31.09
CA MET A 100 -1.46 13.28 -32.52
C MET A 100 -0.86 14.34 -33.44
N LYS A 101 -1.01 15.63 -33.11
CA LYS A 101 -0.58 16.74 -33.97
C LYS A 101 0.95 16.87 -34.08
N ARG A 102 1.69 16.47 -33.04
CA ARG A 102 3.16 16.46 -33.05
C ARG A 102 3.76 15.41 -34.01
N ASN A 103 2.98 14.40 -34.41
CA ASN A 103 3.37 13.33 -35.32
C ASN A 103 3.00 13.60 -36.80
N GLY A 104 2.27 14.67 -37.10
CA GLY A 104 1.75 14.97 -38.45
C GLY A 104 2.65 15.84 -39.34
N GLY A 105 3.98 15.83 -39.13
CA GLY A 105 4.87 16.78 -39.78
C GLY A 105 6.25 16.23 -40.10
N LYS A 106 6.32 15.28 -41.04
CA LYS A 106 7.33 15.15 -42.12
C LYS A 106 7.15 13.81 -42.83
N GLU A 107 6.69 13.86 -44.07
CA GLU A 107 6.75 12.73 -44.98
C GLU A 107 8.21 12.43 -45.39
N VAL A 108 8.40 11.16 -45.77
CA VAL A 108 9.50 10.54 -46.52
C VAL A 108 10.46 9.65 -45.70
N ASN A 109 10.05 8.38 -45.64
CA ASN A 109 10.85 7.14 -45.66
C ASN A 109 11.89 6.91 -44.55
N SER A 110 11.44 6.40 -43.41
CA SER A 110 12.08 5.29 -42.69
C SER A 110 11.01 4.64 -41.81
N SER A 111 11.11 3.32 -41.62
CA SER A 111 10.17 2.47 -40.87
C SER A 111 9.51 3.18 -39.69
N GLU A 112 8.18 3.18 -39.64
CA GLU A 112 7.39 3.73 -38.55
C GLU A 112 8.06 3.47 -37.20
N SER A 113 8.53 4.52 -36.53
CA SER A 113 9.12 4.42 -35.19
C SER A 113 8.03 3.96 -34.22
N ARG A 114 7.83 2.64 -34.12
CA ARG A 114 6.94 2.04 -33.13
C ARG A 114 7.42 2.49 -31.77
N SER A 115 6.58 3.22 -31.04
CA SER A 115 6.91 3.67 -29.69
C SER A 115 6.70 2.49 -28.75
N LEU A 116 7.72 1.68 -28.55
CA LEU A 116 7.64 0.47 -27.73
C LEU A 116 7.95 0.76 -26.26
N GLN A 117 7.28 0.05 -25.35
CA GLN A 117 7.56 0.10 -23.92
C GLN A 117 7.38 -1.27 -23.26
N LEU A 118 8.12 -1.52 -22.19
CA LEU A 118 7.88 -2.65 -21.31
C LEU A 118 6.75 -2.34 -20.33
N GLN A 119 6.02 -3.37 -19.91
CA GLN A 119 4.95 -3.26 -18.93
C GLN A 119 4.89 -4.51 -18.05
N PHE A 120 4.73 -4.33 -16.74
CA PHE A 120 4.37 -5.42 -15.83
C PHE A 120 2.88 -5.72 -15.99
N LEU A 121 2.53 -6.97 -16.32
CA LEU A 121 1.13 -7.36 -16.58
C LEU A 121 0.36 -7.70 -15.30
N ASN A 122 1.06 -8.04 -14.22
CA ASN A 122 0.47 -8.39 -12.94
C ASN A 122 1.09 -7.58 -11.80
N ASN A 123 0.28 -7.34 -10.77
CA ASN A 123 0.72 -6.69 -9.54
C ASN A 123 1.48 -7.68 -8.65
N LEU A 124 2.39 -7.14 -7.85
CA LEU A 124 3.15 -7.92 -6.86
C LEU A 124 2.27 -8.30 -5.68
N SER A 125 2.49 -9.50 -5.15
CA SER A 125 1.93 -9.93 -3.88
C SER A 125 2.61 -9.19 -2.74
N LEU A 126 1.83 -8.45 -1.96
CA LEU A 126 2.29 -7.72 -0.79
C LEU A 126 1.73 -8.36 0.48
N PRO A 127 2.49 -8.40 1.60
CA PRO A 127 3.81 -7.80 1.81
C PRO A 127 4.98 -8.65 1.29
N VAL A 128 6.04 -7.97 0.81
CA VAL A 128 7.29 -8.63 0.37
C VAL A 128 8.28 -8.73 1.53
N PHE A 129 8.94 -9.89 1.67
CA PHE A 129 9.95 -10.15 2.69
C PHE A 129 11.33 -10.45 2.09
N THR A 130 12.39 -10.13 2.81
CA THR A 130 13.75 -10.53 2.45
C THR A 130 13.90 -12.05 2.44
N GLY A 131 14.61 -12.58 1.45
CA GLY A 131 14.83 -14.02 1.26
C GLY A 131 13.60 -14.83 0.86
N ALA A 132 12.40 -14.21 0.78
CA ALA A 132 11.23 -14.83 0.21
C ALA A 132 11.20 -14.58 -1.31
N ARG A 133 10.65 -15.56 -2.05
CA ARG A 133 10.38 -15.41 -3.48
C ARG A 133 9.38 -14.27 -3.70
N ILE A 134 9.66 -13.41 -4.67
CA ILE A 134 8.74 -12.37 -5.10
C ILE A 134 7.73 -13.00 -6.06
N GLU A 135 6.45 -12.87 -5.74
CA GLU A 135 5.34 -13.46 -6.49
C GLU A 135 4.33 -12.37 -6.89
N ALA A 136 3.50 -12.68 -7.88
CA ALA A 136 2.34 -11.87 -8.23
C ALA A 136 1.15 -12.17 -7.30
N GLU A 137 0.16 -11.27 -7.30
CA GLU A 137 -1.02 -11.32 -6.42
C GLU A 137 -1.79 -12.66 -6.46
N ASP A 138 -1.80 -13.34 -7.60
CA ASP A 138 -2.40 -14.67 -7.81
C ASP A 138 -1.46 -15.84 -7.45
N CYS A 139 -0.39 -15.58 -6.68
CA CYS A 139 0.70 -16.52 -6.39
C CYS A 139 1.39 -17.07 -7.65
N SER A 140 1.30 -16.34 -8.76
CA SER A 140 1.95 -16.69 -10.02
C SER A 140 3.30 -15.97 -10.19
N THR A 141 4.02 -16.31 -11.26
CA THR A 141 5.24 -15.61 -11.67
C THR A 141 4.91 -14.21 -12.19
N ILE A 142 5.76 -13.24 -11.90
CA ILE A 142 5.66 -11.89 -12.46
C ILE A 142 5.80 -11.99 -13.99
N LYS A 143 4.94 -11.26 -14.71
CA LYS A 143 4.89 -11.22 -16.17
C LYS A 143 5.30 -9.83 -16.64
N VAL A 144 6.24 -9.80 -17.57
CA VAL A 144 6.65 -8.58 -18.28
C VAL A 144 6.29 -8.74 -19.75
N ALA A 145 5.67 -7.73 -20.33
CA ALA A 145 5.36 -7.71 -21.75
C ALA A 145 5.96 -6.47 -22.42
N ILE A 146 6.20 -6.56 -23.72
CA ILE A 146 6.44 -5.40 -24.57
C ILE A 146 5.14 -5.01 -25.26
N VAL A 147 4.80 -3.72 -25.16
CA VAL A 147 3.57 -3.15 -25.71
C VAL A 147 3.89 -1.95 -26.59
N ASP A 148 3.06 -1.74 -27.60
CA ASP A 148 3.08 -0.51 -28.38
C ASP A 148 2.38 0.59 -27.57
N ALA A 149 3.07 1.70 -27.30
CA ALA A 149 2.59 2.78 -26.45
C ALA A 149 1.43 3.58 -27.08
N LEU A 150 1.23 3.51 -28.40
CA LEU A 150 0.12 4.18 -29.07
C LEU A 150 -1.16 3.34 -29.01
N THR A 151 -1.04 2.03 -29.21
CA THR A 151 -2.21 1.12 -29.27
C THR A 151 -2.50 0.41 -27.94
N GLY A 152 -1.52 0.33 -27.05
CA GLY A 152 -1.57 -0.47 -25.81
C GLY A 152 -1.57 -1.98 -26.05
N GLN A 153 -1.33 -2.45 -27.28
CA GLN A 153 -1.34 -3.87 -27.61
C GLN A 153 0.04 -4.51 -27.43
N ILE A 154 0.03 -5.78 -27.02
CA ILE A 154 1.26 -6.58 -26.88
C ILE A 154 1.85 -6.82 -28.28
N VAL A 155 3.15 -6.57 -28.41
CA VAL A 155 3.86 -6.80 -29.67
C VAL A 155 4.30 -8.26 -29.74
N THR A 156 3.56 -9.05 -30.50
CA THR A 156 3.76 -10.50 -30.61
C THR A 156 4.78 -10.92 -31.67
N SER A 157 5.18 -9.99 -32.55
CA SER A 157 6.08 -10.26 -33.67
C SER A 157 7.12 -9.17 -33.85
N GLY A 158 8.34 -9.58 -34.22
CA GLY A 158 9.47 -8.68 -34.49
C GLY A 158 10.71 -9.09 -33.70
N PRO A 159 11.87 -8.48 -33.95
CA PRO A 159 13.04 -8.70 -33.11
C PRO A 159 12.80 -8.26 -31.66
N GLU A 160 11.95 -7.26 -31.43
CA GLU A 160 11.65 -6.73 -30.10
C GLU A 160 10.76 -7.66 -29.27
N SER A 161 9.93 -8.50 -29.90
CA SER A 161 9.08 -9.49 -29.22
C SER A 161 9.86 -10.64 -28.59
N SER A 162 11.16 -10.74 -28.90
CA SER A 162 12.09 -11.74 -28.38
C SER A 162 13.27 -11.12 -27.63
N ALA A 163 13.14 -9.86 -27.20
CA ALA A 163 14.21 -9.13 -26.53
C ALA A 163 14.56 -9.74 -25.16
N LYS A 164 15.83 -9.59 -24.76
CA LYS A 164 16.29 -9.94 -23.41
C LYS A 164 16.05 -8.77 -22.46
N VAL A 165 15.38 -9.04 -21.36
CA VAL A 165 14.98 -8.06 -20.34
C VAL A 165 15.65 -8.40 -19.01
N GLU A 166 16.08 -7.36 -18.31
CA GLU A 166 16.62 -7.43 -16.95
C GLU A 166 15.65 -6.75 -15.98
N VAL A 167 15.35 -7.44 -14.88
CA VAL A 167 14.64 -6.90 -13.73
C VAL A 167 15.63 -6.28 -12.76
N VAL A 168 15.42 -5.01 -12.43
CA VAL A 168 16.27 -4.22 -11.54
C VAL A 168 15.47 -3.68 -10.36
N VAL A 169 16.15 -3.20 -9.32
CA VAL A 169 15.52 -2.54 -8.18
C VAL A 169 15.70 -1.04 -8.31
N LEU A 170 14.62 -0.29 -8.24
CA LEU A 170 14.60 1.17 -8.30
C LEU A 170 14.25 1.77 -6.93
N GLU A 171 14.68 3.01 -6.71
CA GLU A 171 14.28 3.77 -5.52
C GLU A 171 12.75 3.98 -5.51
N GLY A 172 12.15 3.86 -4.32
CA GLY A 172 10.70 3.92 -4.16
C GLY A 172 10.08 5.29 -4.46
N ASP A 173 10.85 6.36 -4.33
CA ASP A 173 10.49 7.75 -4.67
C ASP A 173 10.82 8.10 -6.12
N PHE A 174 11.12 7.11 -6.97
CA PHE A 174 11.19 7.29 -8.42
C PHE A 174 9.78 7.47 -9.02
N ASP A 175 9.24 8.65 -8.76
CA ASP A 175 8.06 9.19 -9.39
C ASP A 175 8.56 9.99 -10.60
N GLY A 176 8.60 9.32 -11.76
CA GLY A 176 8.79 10.03 -13.02
C GLY A 176 7.76 11.16 -13.13
N ASP A 177 8.08 12.19 -13.92
CA ASP A 177 7.14 13.29 -14.21
C ASP A 177 5.72 12.75 -14.51
N GLU A 178 4.67 13.56 -14.34
CA GLU A 178 3.23 13.19 -14.50
C GLU A 178 2.86 12.45 -15.81
N GLU A 179 3.81 12.22 -16.72
CA GLU A 179 3.69 11.53 -18.00
C GLU A 179 4.60 10.28 -18.13
N ASP A 180 5.22 9.77 -17.05
CA ASP A 180 6.12 8.59 -17.04
C ASP A 180 7.15 8.63 -18.20
N ASN A 181 7.71 9.82 -18.40
CA ASN A 181 8.55 10.14 -19.54
C ASN A 181 9.98 10.46 -19.09
N TRP A 182 10.62 9.49 -18.42
CA TRP A 182 12.01 9.62 -17.97
C TRP A 182 13.00 9.33 -19.09
N ALA A 183 14.20 9.91 -18.96
CA ALA A 183 15.34 9.55 -19.78
C ALA A 183 15.93 8.19 -19.33
N VAL A 184 16.58 7.47 -20.24
CA VAL A 184 17.27 6.20 -19.92
C VAL A 184 18.28 6.40 -18.78
N GLU A 185 18.95 7.54 -18.75
CA GLU A 185 19.94 7.83 -17.70
C GLU A 185 19.31 8.15 -16.36
N GLU A 186 18.12 8.74 -16.37
CA GLU A 186 17.35 8.95 -15.15
C GLU A 186 16.91 7.61 -14.55
N PHE A 187 16.46 6.67 -15.39
CA PHE A 187 16.15 5.31 -14.95
C PHE A 187 17.39 4.63 -14.35
N ASN A 188 18.52 4.68 -15.06
CA ASN A 188 19.78 4.07 -14.61
C ASN A 188 20.31 4.68 -13.30
N ASN A 189 20.14 5.99 -13.11
CA ASN A 189 20.56 6.69 -11.89
C ASN A 189 19.69 6.32 -10.67
N ASN A 190 18.44 5.90 -10.89
CA ASN A 190 17.53 5.49 -9.83
C ASN A 190 17.65 4.00 -9.47
N ILE A 191 18.52 3.24 -10.15
CA ILE A 191 18.79 1.85 -9.77
C ILE A 191 19.51 1.82 -8.42
N VAL A 192 18.89 1.13 -7.46
CA VAL A 192 19.41 0.99 -6.10
C VAL A 192 20.62 0.07 -6.13
N LYS A 193 21.77 0.60 -5.72
CA LYS A 193 22.99 -0.19 -5.51
C LYS A 193 22.96 -0.86 -4.15
N GLU A 194 23.57 -2.03 -4.04
CA GLU A 194 23.78 -2.69 -2.77
C GLU A 194 24.63 -1.85 -1.81
N ARG A 195 24.51 -2.16 -0.52
CA ARG A 195 25.39 -1.61 0.52
C ARG A 195 26.81 -2.14 0.33
N GLU A 196 27.80 -1.32 0.64
CA GLU A 196 29.21 -1.72 0.59
C GLU A 196 29.44 -3.04 1.36
N GLY A 197 30.05 -4.01 0.68
CA GLY A 197 30.36 -5.33 1.24
C GLY A 197 29.18 -6.31 1.33
N LYS A 198 28.00 -5.99 0.77
CA LYS A 198 26.86 -6.90 0.69
C LYS A 198 26.70 -7.55 -0.69
N LYS A 199 25.90 -8.62 -0.72
CA LYS A 199 25.45 -9.25 -1.97
C LYS A 199 24.53 -8.29 -2.75
N PRO A 200 24.36 -8.53 -4.07
CA PRO A 200 23.37 -7.80 -4.87
C PRO A 200 22.00 -7.76 -4.19
N LEU A 201 21.32 -6.62 -4.30
CA LEU A 201 20.04 -6.40 -3.62
C LEU A 201 18.95 -7.38 -4.08
N LEU A 202 19.01 -7.77 -5.35
CA LEU A 202 18.16 -8.79 -5.97
C LEU A 202 19.01 -10.03 -6.25
N THR A 203 18.55 -11.20 -5.82
CA THR A 203 19.17 -12.50 -6.12
C THR A 203 18.21 -13.41 -6.85
N GLY A 204 18.77 -14.35 -7.63
CA GLY A 204 17.99 -15.31 -8.41
C GLY A 204 18.08 -14.99 -9.91
N ASP A 205 17.06 -15.41 -10.65
CA ASP A 205 17.02 -15.25 -12.10
C ASP A 205 16.31 -13.95 -12.51
N ALA A 206 17.08 -12.85 -12.45
CA ALA A 206 16.59 -11.50 -12.78
C ALA A 206 16.54 -11.21 -14.29
N PHE A 207 17.02 -12.13 -15.14
CA PHE A 207 16.98 -11.97 -16.58
C PHE A 207 15.88 -12.84 -17.17
N LEU A 208 15.18 -12.32 -18.16
CA LEU A 208 14.15 -13.06 -18.89
C LEU A 208 14.26 -12.74 -20.37
N THR A 209 13.81 -13.69 -21.20
CA THR A 209 13.69 -13.49 -22.64
C THR A 209 12.20 -13.46 -22.98
N LEU A 210 11.79 -12.45 -23.74
CA LEU A 210 10.41 -12.36 -24.22
C LEU A 210 10.15 -13.48 -25.23
N THR A 211 8.96 -14.04 -25.22
CA THR A 211 8.44 -15.00 -26.20
C THR A 211 7.07 -14.50 -26.64
N GLU A 212 6.93 -14.20 -27.93
CA GLU A 212 5.72 -13.55 -28.48
C GLU A 212 5.35 -12.27 -27.70
N GLY A 213 6.38 -11.53 -27.26
CA GLY A 213 6.23 -10.27 -26.54
C GLY A 213 5.96 -10.38 -25.05
N ILE A 214 5.89 -11.60 -24.49
CA ILE A 214 5.66 -11.83 -23.05
C ILE A 214 6.81 -12.66 -22.49
N GLY A 215 7.33 -12.27 -21.33
CA GLY A 215 8.33 -13.04 -20.59
C GLY A 215 7.92 -13.21 -19.13
N LEU A 216 8.31 -14.35 -18.58
CA LEU A 216 8.08 -14.71 -17.18
C LEU A 216 9.36 -14.42 -16.39
N VAL A 217 9.23 -13.66 -15.31
CA VAL A 217 10.34 -13.45 -14.38
C VAL A 217 10.58 -14.75 -13.62
N GLY A 218 11.85 -15.15 -13.51
CA GLY A 218 12.26 -16.33 -12.76
C GLY A 218 12.09 -16.16 -11.24
N GLU A 219 12.68 -17.08 -10.49
CA GLU A 219 12.68 -17.00 -9.04
C GLU A 219 13.67 -15.91 -8.59
N ILE A 220 13.12 -14.80 -8.09
CA ILE A 220 13.89 -13.67 -7.56
C ILE A 220 13.50 -13.35 -6.12
N SER A 221 14.44 -12.85 -5.33
CA SER A 221 14.24 -12.47 -3.92
C SER A 221 15.10 -11.29 -3.51
N PHE A 222 14.64 -10.49 -2.55
CA PHE A 222 15.42 -9.40 -1.97
C PHE A 222 16.39 -9.88 -0.88
N THR A 223 17.62 -9.39 -0.88
CA THR A 223 18.63 -9.73 0.14
C THR A 223 18.65 -8.79 1.33
N ASP A 224 18.21 -7.54 1.16
CA ASP A 224 18.10 -6.54 2.21
C ASP A 224 16.70 -5.90 2.19
N ASN A 225 16.29 -5.36 3.33
CA ASN A 225 14.98 -4.72 3.47
C ASN A 225 15.01 -3.29 2.89
N SER A 226 13.87 -2.66 2.71
CA SER A 226 13.82 -1.29 2.16
C SER A 226 14.07 -0.21 3.22
N SER A 227 14.15 -0.54 4.51
CA SER A 227 14.14 0.46 5.60
C SER A 227 15.35 1.40 5.63
N TRP A 228 16.43 1.03 4.95
CA TRP A 228 17.68 1.78 4.94
C TRP A 228 17.81 2.80 3.82
N THR A 229 16.95 2.72 2.81
CA THR A 229 16.92 3.74 1.76
C THR A 229 16.20 4.99 2.21
N ARG A 230 16.40 6.07 1.47
CA ARG A 230 15.84 7.39 1.77
C ARG A 230 14.32 7.35 1.88
N CYS A 231 13.66 6.71 0.92
CA CYS A 231 12.20 6.63 0.83
C CYS A 231 11.59 5.42 1.54
N ARG A 232 12.42 4.53 2.10
CA ARG A 232 12.02 3.29 2.79
C ARG A 232 11.20 2.31 1.96
N ARG A 233 11.19 2.49 0.63
CA ARG A 233 10.41 1.73 -0.33
C ARG A 233 11.29 1.38 -1.53
N PHE A 234 10.92 0.31 -2.23
CA PHE A 234 11.51 -0.07 -3.50
C PHE A 234 10.44 -0.10 -4.59
N ARG A 235 10.89 -0.08 -5.84
CA ARG A 235 10.11 -0.43 -7.04
C ARG A 235 10.87 -1.51 -7.79
N LEU A 236 10.18 -2.38 -8.52
CA LEU A 236 10.83 -3.20 -9.54
C LEU A 236 10.83 -2.43 -10.86
N GLY A 237 11.98 -2.42 -11.52
CA GLY A 237 12.15 -1.92 -12.87
C GLY A 237 12.38 -3.05 -13.86
N ALA A 238 12.01 -2.88 -15.13
CA ALA A 238 12.38 -3.78 -16.21
C ALA A 238 12.98 -2.97 -17.36
N ARG A 239 14.15 -3.39 -17.86
CA ARG A 239 14.83 -2.76 -18.99
C ARG A 239 15.32 -3.80 -19.99
N VAL A 240 15.42 -3.42 -21.26
CA VAL A 240 16.02 -4.27 -22.29
C VAL A 240 17.55 -4.23 -22.14
N VAL A 241 18.20 -5.40 -22.21
CA VAL A 241 19.67 -5.54 -22.04
C VAL A 241 20.43 -5.24 -23.33
N ASP A 242 19.92 -5.75 -24.45
CA ASP A 242 20.52 -5.55 -25.78
C ASP A 242 19.54 -4.75 -26.65
N GLY A 243 19.97 -3.56 -27.09
CA GLY A 243 19.21 -2.71 -28.00
C GLY A 243 19.00 -3.41 -29.34
N SER A 244 17.87 -4.10 -29.50
CA SER A 244 17.52 -4.81 -30.71
C SER A 244 17.28 -3.80 -31.84
N GLY A 245 18.30 -3.60 -32.69
CA GLY A 245 18.13 -3.01 -34.03
C GLY A 245 17.84 -1.50 -34.08
N GLY A 246 18.14 -0.74 -33.02
CA GLY A 246 18.00 0.73 -33.01
C GLY A 246 16.62 1.25 -32.60
N THR A 247 15.63 0.39 -32.39
CA THR A 247 14.32 0.78 -31.83
C THR A 247 14.45 1.00 -30.32
N ARG A 248 14.18 2.22 -29.84
CA ARG A 248 14.15 2.49 -28.39
C ARG A 248 12.92 1.84 -27.77
N VAL A 249 13.13 0.91 -26.85
CA VAL A 249 12.08 0.36 -25.97
C VAL A 249 12.16 1.06 -24.63
N ARG A 250 11.06 1.66 -24.17
CA ARG A 250 10.98 2.31 -22.85
C ARG A 250 10.93 1.28 -21.72
N GLU A 251 11.57 1.58 -20.61
CA GLU A 251 11.61 0.75 -19.41
C GLU A 251 10.24 0.71 -18.70
N ALA A 252 10.02 -0.33 -17.89
CA ALA A 252 8.86 -0.43 -17.01
C ALA A 252 9.25 -0.19 -15.56
N LYS A 253 8.29 0.27 -14.75
CA LYS A 253 8.39 0.27 -13.29
C LYS A 253 7.09 -0.25 -12.67
N THR A 254 7.16 -0.86 -11.51
CA THR A 254 5.99 -1.20 -10.69
C THR A 254 5.62 -0.02 -9.78
N GLU A 255 4.48 -0.17 -9.11
CA GLU A 255 4.19 0.59 -7.90
C GLU A 255 5.28 0.38 -6.83
N SER A 256 5.46 1.39 -5.98
CA SER A 256 6.40 1.28 -4.88
C SER A 256 5.86 0.39 -3.77
N PHE A 257 6.72 -0.31 -3.05
CA PHE A 257 6.34 -1.19 -1.93
C PHE A 257 7.44 -1.26 -0.87
N ILE A 258 7.06 -1.74 0.32
CA ILE A 258 7.98 -1.92 1.44
C ILE A 258 8.45 -3.37 1.44
N VAL A 259 9.78 -3.57 1.46
CA VAL A 259 10.38 -4.88 1.69
C VAL A 259 10.73 -5.00 3.15
N ARG A 260 10.12 -5.97 3.84
CA ARG A 260 10.31 -6.20 5.27
C ARG A 260 11.39 -7.23 5.51
N ASP A 261 12.11 -7.09 6.62
CA ASP A 261 12.99 -8.16 7.08
C ASP A 261 12.14 -9.35 7.54
N HIS A 262 12.39 -10.53 6.97
CA HIS A 262 11.71 -11.76 7.37
C HIS A 262 11.90 -12.09 8.86
N ARG A 263 13.02 -11.63 9.46
CA ARG A 263 13.26 -11.77 10.91
C ARG A 263 12.20 -11.08 11.76
N GLY A 264 11.69 -9.94 11.31
CA GLY A 264 10.69 -9.16 12.03
C GLY A 264 9.35 -9.89 12.16
N GLU A 265 8.93 -10.63 11.13
CA GLU A 265 7.69 -11.40 11.16
C GLU A 265 7.84 -12.66 12.02
N LEU A 266 8.96 -13.38 11.88
CA LEU A 266 9.26 -14.54 12.72
C LEU A 266 9.27 -14.18 14.21
N TYR A 267 9.76 -13.00 14.58
CA TYR A 267 9.89 -12.57 15.99
C TYR A 267 8.75 -11.69 16.51
N LYS A 268 7.65 -11.59 15.76
CA LYS A 268 6.50 -10.77 16.13
C LYS A 268 5.90 -11.18 17.48
N LYS A 269 5.62 -10.20 18.33
CA LYS A 269 4.93 -10.39 19.61
C LYS A 269 3.45 -10.67 19.35
N HIS A 270 2.87 -11.56 20.14
CA HIS A 270 1.46 -11.88 20.02
C HIS A 270 0.64 -11.00 20.96
N HIS A 271 -0.41 -10.38 20.41
CA HIS A 271 -1.32 -9.51 21.13
C HIS A 271 -2.77 -9.88 20.78
N PRO A 272 -3.52 -10.55 21.67
CA PRO A 272 -3.07 -11.08 22.97
C PRO A 272 -2.18 -12.33 22.82
N PRO A 273 -1.26 -12.60 23.77
CA PRO A 273 -0.51 -13.85 23.78
C PRO A 273 -1.41 -15.04 24.10
N SER A 274 -1.24 -16.14 23.37
CA SER A 274 -1.88 -17.43 23.63
C SER A 274 -1.11 -18.20 24.71
N LEU A 275 -1.81 -19.07 25.46
CA LEU A 275 -1.19 -19.96 26.45
C LEU A 275 -0.17 -20.93 25.83
N SER A 276 -0.39 -21.33 24.58
CA SER A 276 0.50 -22.20 23.81
C SER A 276 1.69 -21.48 23.20
N ASP A 277 1.73 -20.15 23.26
CA ASP A 277 2.85 -19.39 22.70
C ASP A 277 4.12 -19.67 23.49
N GLU A 278 5.26 -19.65 22.79
CA GLU A 278 6.55 -19.65 23.44
C GLU A 278 6.71 -18.38 24.29
N VAL A 279 7.39 -18.49 25.43
CA VAL A 279 7.50 -17.41 26.40
C VAL A 279 8.17 -16.15 25.84
N TRP A 280 9.03 -16.30 24.83
CA TRP A 280 9.63 -15.16 24.14
C TRP A 280 8.64 -14.39 23.26
N ARG A 281 7.41 -14.86 23.02
CA ARG A 281 6.35 -14.06 22.38
C ARG A 281 5.80 -12.98 23.30
N LEU A 282 6.04 -13.08 24.60
CA LEU A 282 5.68 -12.03 25.56
C LEU A 282 6.54 -10.78 25.35
N GLU A 283 5.97 -9.64 25.75
CA GLU A 283 6.69 -8.37 25.71
C GLU A 283 8.02 -8.45 26.45
N LYS A 284 9.04 -7.84 25.84
CA LYS A 284 10.36 -7.61 26.45
C LYS A 284 11.23 -8.85 26.69
N ILE A 285 10.79 -10.01 26.22
CA ILE A 285 11.59 -11.24 26.17
C ILE A 285 12.01 -11.50 24.71
N GLY A 286 13.26 -11.25 24.33
CA GLY A 286 13.72 -11.58 22.97
C GLY A 286 13.92 -13.09 22.77
N LYS A 287 13.61 -13.62 21.58
CA LYS A 287 13.99 -15.00 21.21
C LYS A 287 15.50 -15.16 21.33
N ASP A 288 15.93 -16.25 21.98
CA ASP A 288 17.34 -16.55 22.32
C ASP A 288 18.08 -15.47 23.14
N GLY A 289 17.35 -14.50 23.67
CA GLY A 289 17.87 -13.48 24.57
C GLY A 289 18.18 -14.03 25.97
N ALA A 290 18.81 -13.20 26.80
CA ALA A 290 19.21 -13.57 28.16
C ALA A 290 18.03 -14.08 29.01
N PHE A 291 16.86 -13.44 28.90
CA PHE A 291 15.65 -13.86 29.61
C PHE A 291 15.08 -15.18 29.07
N HIS A 292 14.99 -15.35 27.76
CA HIS A 292 14.52 -16.60 27.15
C HIS A 292 15.38 -17.79 27.63
N LYS A 293 16.71 -17.67 27.50
CA LYS A 293 17.65 -18.72 27.92
C LYS A 293 17.56 -19.06 29.41
N ARG A 294 17.31 -18.06 30.26
CA ARG A 294 17.16 -18.30 31.71
C ARG A 294 15.82 -18.97 32.06
N LEU A 295 14.73 -18.57 31.41
CA LEU A 295 13.42 -19.19 31.58
C LEU A 295 13.43 -20.65 31.09
N SER A 296 14.05 -20.92 29.95
CA SER A 296 14.20 -22.29 29.43
C SER A 296 15.00 -23.20 30.37
N ARG A 297 16.01 -22.67 31.09
CA ARG A 297 16.75 -23.45 32.11
C ARG A 297 15.88 -23.86 33.30
N GLU A 298 14.83 -23.10 33.59
CA GLU A 298 13.83 -23.42 34.62
C GLU A 298 12.63 -24.21 34.04
N ASN A 299 12.73 -24.71 32.79
CA ASN A 299 11.66 -25.37 32.04
C ASN A 299 10.41 -24.50 31.82
N ILE A 300 10.57 -23.17 31.78
CA ILE A 300 9.50 -22.23 31.45
C ILE A 300 9.61 -21.87 29.97
N ASN A 301 8.94 -22.64 29.11
CA ASN A 301 9.06 -22.48 27.67
C ASN A 301 7.82 -21.84 27.05
N THR A 302 6.64 -21.99 27.66
CA THR A 302 5.38 -21.43 27.17
C THR A 302 4.83 -20.32 28.05
N VAL A 303 3.89 -19.53 27.52
CA VAL A 303 3.12 -18.55 28.29
C VAL A 303 2.34 -19.24 29.41
N LYS A 304 1.80 -20.44 29.17
CA LYS A 304 1.16 -21.26 30.21
C LYS A 304 2.10 -21.58 31.37
N ASP A 305 3.32 -22.03 31.08
CA ASP A 305 4.31 -22.36 32.11
C ASP A 305 4.67 -21.12 32.93
N PHE A 306 4.83 -19.98 32.24
CA PHE A 306 5.16 -18.70 32.87
C PHE A 306 4.06 -18.25 33.83
N LEU A 307 2.79 -18.28 33.40
CA LEU A 307 1.64 -17.94 34.24
C LEU A 307 1.46 -18.92 35.40
N THR A 308 1.63 -20.22 35.13
CA THR A 308 1.57 -21.27 36.16
C THR A 308 2.62 -21.03 37.23
N MET A 309 3.86 -20.72 36.84
CA MET A 309 4.92 -20.37 37.79
C MET A 309 4.66 -19.05 38.53
N LEU A 310 4.11 -18.05 37.84
CA LEU A 310 3.74 -16.78 38.47
C LEU A 310 2.71 -17.00 39.59
N CYS A 311 1.76 -17.91 39.41
CA CYS A 311 0.73 -18.24 40.41
C CYS A 311 1.25 -19.17 41.52
N ILE A 312 2.01 -20.22 41.19
CA ILE A 312 2.41 -21.26 42.16
C ILE A 312 3.59 -20.81 43.03
N ASN A 313 4.62 -20.21 42.45
CA ASN A 313 5.83 -19.83 43.20
C ASN A 313 6.52 -18.58 42.60
N PRO A 314 5.93 -17.39 42.80
CA PRO A 314 6.52 -16.12 42.36
C PRO A 314 7.97 -15.87 42.82
N PRO A 315 8.42 -16.28 44.03
CA PRO A 315 9.83 -16.19 44.42
C PRO A 315 10.81 -16.82 43.43
N ARG A 316 10.52 -18.00 42.86
CA ARG A 316 11.42 -18.64 41.89
C ARG A 316 11.54 -17.84 40.59
N LEU A 317 10.44 -17.25 40.12
CA LEU A 317 10.47 -16.35 38.95
C LEU A 317 11.30 -15.08 39.21
N ARG A 318 11.30 -14.58 40.46
CA ARG A 318 12.14 -13.43 40.88
C ARG A 318 13.64 -13.73 40.86
N HIS A 319 14.05 -14.97 41.12
CA HIS A 319 15.46 -15.40 41.05
C HIS A 319 16.02 -15.36 39.63
N VAL A 320 15.17 -15.40 38.60
CA VAL A 320 15.54 -15.22 37.19
C VAL A 320 15.96 -13.75 36.87
N ARG A 321 15.94 -12.85 37.88
CA ARG A 321 16.10 -11.38 37.79
C ARG A 321 15.07 -10.74 36.86
N PHE A 322 13.83 -11.23 36.91
CA PHE A 322 12.67 -10.68 36.20
C PHE A 322 12.08 -9.40 36.84
N PHE A 323 12.85 -8.73 37.70
CA PHE A 323 12.37 -7.67 38.59
C PHE A 323 11.88 -6.41 37.86
N CYS A 324 12.21 -6.23 36.58
CA CYS A 324 11.77 -5.06 35.82
C CYS A 324 10.37 -5.20 35.16
N PHE A 325 9.75 -6.39 35.16
CA PHE A 325 8.51 -6.61 34.38
C PHE A 325 7.27 -7.06 35.16
N ILE A 326 7.41 -7.66 36.34
CA ILE A 326 6.24 -8.11 37.12
C ILE A 326 5.35 -6.92 37.51
N SER A 327 5.93 -5.73 37.71
CA SER A 327 5.21 -4.49 38.00
C SER A 327 4.29 -4.00 36.86
N LEU A 328 4.46 -4.50 35.63
CA LEU A 328 3.63 -4.10 34.48
C LEU A 328 2.45 -5.07 34.24
N PHE A 329 2.63 -6.37 34.52
CA PHE A 329 1.56 -7.36 34.32
C PHE A 329 0.46 -7.28 35.38
N VAL A 330 0.78 -6.87 36.62
CA VAL A 330 -0.22 -6.65 37.68
C VAL A 330 -1.14 -5.44 37.36
N LYS A 331 -0.78 -4.59 36.39
CA LYS A 331 -1.60 -3.45 35.95
C LYS A 331 -2.56 -3.76 34.79
N LEU A 332 -2.53 -4.98 34.24
CA LEU A 332 -3.38 -5.38 33.12
C LEU A 332 -4.54 -6.31 33.49
N GLY A 333 -4.89 -6.40 34.77
CA GLY A 333 -6.20 -6.90 35.21
C GLY A 333 -6.65 -8.20 34.55
N VAL A 334 -5.84 -9.26 34.70
CA VAL A 334 -6.37 -10.63 34.71
C VAL A 334 -6.49 -11.05 36.16
#